data_AF-A0A4U1BXK3-F1
#
_entry.id   AF-A0A4U1BXK3-F1
#
_cell.length_a   1.000
_cell.length_b   1.000
_cell.length_c   1.000
_cell.angle_alpha   90.00
_cell.angle_beta   90.00
_cell.angle_gamma   90.00
#
_symmetry.space_group_name_H-M   'P 1'
#
loop_
_entity.id
_entity.type
_entity.pdbx_description
1 polymer ?
#
loop_
_entity_poly.entity_id
_entity_poly.type
_entity_poly.pdbx_seq_one_letter_code
_entity_poly.pdbx_strand_id
1 'polypeptide(L)'
;MMINMNTRIYSKLKKVFVLLMVTSLLVSCKKMLDVAPEDALEAKQMYRNVYDADAAVLGIYGKFSGLAERYIILNELRGDLLEVTPNANAYLREISTHQVSEDNPYADPRPFYEVIINCNDAMKNFTIMHDAKLLDDIQYNQRYTEVGLLRCWLYLQLGIQYGNVPYVTQAIDNVNDLKDESKFPKLTFNELLDKLIEFTEAVPKVYLNQNTSSASPTLIMPMNRYTVRDGVFKFFIHRKSLLGDINLWKGNYTKAAEYYKAVMELGTTTTTSADQRVDIYDTYRITNDNSGRNTLLTIGTINPWSNIFSNVLDEVETNRERMWTLPLDKDFAPGNPFISLFSLTGKYLVKPSALAINNWDNQVRMDGGLTDRRGLNNSYSSPGANAQVAKYTKNYTITAPFENTGIWMLYRAAILHLRYAEAANQAGYSAVAGVVINDGFFDKGVVYASNPTPFDFNAFKGTVNGNWYRSIGIRGRAVNKSVTFDIANLQIDTENKIIEEEALETAFEGYRWQDLLRIALRRESTEPNYLANKIGDKFTAAGSADAAIVRSRLSNKANWYLPFKWK
;
A
#
# COMPACT_ATOMS: atom_id res chain seq x y z
N MET A 1 -47.76 42.96 -70.40
CA MET A 1 -47.45 43.64 -69.12
C MET A 1 -47.37 42.64 -67.94
N MET A 2 -46.71 41.49 -68.10
CA MET A 2 -46.68 40.43 -67.05
C MET A 2 -45.34 39.69 -66.94
N ILE A 3 -44.27 40.19 -67.57
CA ILE A 3 -42.92 39.56 -67.52
C ILE A 3 -41.91 40.43 -66.74
N ASN A 4 -42.12 41.75 -66.65
CA ASN A 4 -41.22 42.68 -65.93
C ASN A 4 -41.49 42.82 -64.41
N MET A 5 -42.55 42.18 -63.88
CA MET A 5 -42.86 42.25 -62.45
C MET A 5 -42.10 41.19 -61.63
N ASN A 6 -41.81 40.02 -62.22
CA ASN A 6 -41.14 38.92 -61.52
C ASN A 6 -39.64 39.16 -61.28
N THR A 7 -38.92 39.82 -62.19
CA THR A 7 -37.48 40.14 -61.99
C THR A 7 -37.24 41.17 -60.89
N ARG A 8 -38.14 42.16 -60.72
CA ARG A 8 -38.06 43.11 -59.60
C ARG A 8 -38.37 42.45 -58.25
N ILE A 9 -39.35 41.54 -58.21
CA ILE A 9 -39.71 40.78 -57.00
C ILE A 9 -38.57 39.85 -56.57
N TYR A 10 -37.95 39.13 -57.51
CA TYR A 10 -36.77 38.28 -57.22
C TYR A 10 -35.54 39.08 -56.76
N SER A 11 -35.31 40.29 -57.28
CA SER A 11 -34.20 41.15 -56.81
C SER A 11 -34.44 41.71 -55.41
N LYS A 12 -35.70 42.02 -55.07
CA LYS A 12 -36.10 42.46 -53.72
C LYS A 12 -36.05 41.30 -52.73
N LEU A 13 -36.50 40.10 -53.12
CA LEU A 13 -36.38 38.89 -52.31
C LEU A 13 -34.92 38.48 -52.08
N LYS A 14 -34.03 38.56 -53.09
CA LYS A 14 -32.58 38.33 -52.88
C LYS A 14 -31.96 39.35 -51.93
N LYS A 15 -32.32 40.64 -52.02
CA LYS A 15 -31.83 41.67 -51.10
C LYS A 15 -32.37 41.49 -49.68
N VAL A 16 -33.63 41.06 -49.53
CA VAL A 16 -34.23 40.73 -48.23
C VAL A 16 -33.61 39.46 -47.65
N PHE A 17 -33.30 38.46 -48.47
CA PHE A 17 -32.67 37.20 -48.04
C PHE A 17 -31.21 37.41 -47.63
N VAL A 18 -30.45 38.22 -48.38
CA VAL A 18 -29.08 38.61 -48.01
C VAL A 18 -29.08 39.51 -46.77
N LEU A 19 -30.06 40.41 -46.63
CA LEU A 19 -30.19 41.23 -45.42
C LEU A 19 -30.58 40.38 -44.20
N LEU A 20 -31.48 39.40 -44.35
CA LEU A 20 -31.82 38.43 -43.30
C LEU A 20 -30.61 37.56 -42.91
N MET A 21 -29.83 37.12 -43.90
CA MET A 21 -28.63 36.28 -43.71
C MET A 21 -27.47 37.06 -43.07
N VAL A 22 -27.38 38.37 -43.31
CA VAL A 22 -26.40 39.27 -42.66
C VAL A 22 -26.87 39.70 -41.26
N THR A 23 -28.17 39.84 -41.01
CA THR A 23 -28.69 40.08 -39.64
C THR A 23 -28.63 38.84 -38.76
N SER A 24 -28.65 37.62 -39.32
CA SER A 24 -28.42 36.38 -38.55
C SER A 24 -26.95 36.19 -38.12
N LEU A 25 -26.01 36.94 -38.69
CA LEU A 25 -24.59 36.94 -38.27
C LEU A 25 -24.29 37.92 -37.14
N LEU A 26 -25.24 38.77 -36.73
CA LEU A 26 -25.07 39.76 -35.66
C LEU A 26 -25.79 39.40 -34.36
N VAL A 27 -26.52 38.27 -34.32
CA VAL A 27 -26.92 37.65 -33.05
C VAL A 27 -25.75 36.79 -32.55
N SER A 28 -24.68 37.49 -32.15
CA SER A 28 -23.62 36.92 -31.33
C SER A 28 -24.26 36.31 -30.10
N CYS A 29 -24.23 34.98 -29.99
CA CYS A 29 -24.59 34.25 -28.78
C CYS A 29 -23.69 34.69 -27.62
N LYS A 30 -24.06 35.78 -26.92
CA LYS A 30 -23.44 36.18 -25.65
C LYS A 30 -23.57 35.11 -24.54
N LYS A 31 -24.35 34.06 -24.76
CA LYS A 31 -24.50 32.92 -23.82
C LYS A 31 -23.78 31.64 -24.25
N MET A 32 -23.07 31.64 -25.38
CA MET A 32 -22.30 30.47 -25.86
C MET A 32 -20.77 30.67 -25.76
N LEU A 33 -20.35 31.84 -25.27
CA LEU A 33 -18.94 32.18 -25.02
C LEU A 33 -18.63 32.42 -23.53
N ASP A 34 -19.64 32.29 -22.66
CA ASP A 34 -19.51 32.24 -21.20
C ASP A 34 -20.04 30.89 -20.70
N VAL A 35 -19.63 29.79 -21.34
CA VAL A 35 -19.65 28.50 -20.65
C VAL A 35 -18.40 28.53 -19.78
N ALA A 36 -18.58 28.87 -18.49
CA ALA A 36 -17.57 28.58 -17.49
C ALA A 36 -17.16 27.11 -17.69
N PRO A 37 -15.85 26.79 -17.77
CA PRO A 37 -15.42 25.42 -18.07
C PRO A 37 -16.18 24.44 -17.18
N GLU A 38 -16.90 23.49 -17.78
CA GLU A 38 -17.67 22.46 -17.05
C GLU A 38 -16.78 21.65 -16.08
N ASP A 39 -15.45 21.72 -16.27
CA ASP A 39 -14.44 21.06 -15.45
C ASP A 39 -13.86 21.90 -14.30
N ALA A 40 -14.22 23.19 -14.17
CA ALA A 40 -13.82 23.99 -13.02
C ALA A 40 -15.06 24.39 -12.23
N LEU A 41 -15.63 23.45 -11.47
CA LEU A 41 -16.44 23.80 -10.31
C LEU A 41 -15.67 24.87 -9.52
N GLU A 42 -16.22 26.08 -9.43
CA GLU A 42 -15.63 27.13 -8.59
C GLU A 42 -15.37 26.54 -7.20
N ALA A 43 -14.26 26.87 -6.55
CA ALA A 43 -13.91 26.32 -5.23
C ALA A 43 -15.04 26.44 -4.19
N LYS A 44 -15.88 27.48 -4.30
CA LYS A 44 -17.11 27.66 -3.48
C LYS A 44 -18.18 26.59 -3.70
N GLN A 45 -18.23 25.95 -4.86
CA GLN A 45 -19.19 24.89 -5.18
C GLN A 45 -18.69 23.49 -4.81
N MET A 46 -17.40 23.32 -4.47
CA MET A 46 -16.78 22.03 -4.15
C MET A 46 -16.95 21.58 -2.69
N TYR A 47 -17.32 22.46 -1.75
CA TYR A 47 -17.30 22.16 -0.31
C TYR A 47 -18.53 22.72 0.42
N ARG A 48 -19.75 22.31 0.03
CA ARG A 48 -21.00 22.88 0.56
C ARG A 48 -21.63 22.07 1.67
N ASN A 49 -21.34 20.77 1.73
CA ASN A 49 -21.92 19.85 2.70
C ASN A 49 -21.03 18.61 2.89
N VAL A 50 -21.41 17.75 3.84
CA VAL A 50 -20.70 16.52 4.19
C VAL A 50 -20.45 15.57 2.99
N TYR A 51 -21.38 15.49 2.03
CA TYR A 51 -21.24 14.62 0.86
C TYR A 51 -20.21 15.15 -0.14
N ASP A 52 -20.15 16.47 -0.31
CA ASP A 52 -19.10 17.10 -1.11
C ASP A 52 -17.71 16.81 -0.48
N ALA A 53 -17.61 16.87 0.86
CA ALA A 53 -16.40 16.51 1.57
C ALA A 53 -16.02 15.03 1.43
N ASP A 54 -17.00 14.12 1.40
CA ASP A 54 -16.80 12.69 1.12
C ASP A 54 -16.31 12.44 -0.30
N ALA A 55 -16.89 13.13 -1.28
CA ALA A 55 -16.43 13.08 -2.67
C ALA A 55 -14.98 13.56 -2.80
N ALA A 56 -14.57 14.60 -2.05
CA ALA A 56 -13.19 15.05 -2.03
C ALA A 56 -12.23 13.97 -1.48
N VAL A 57 -12.61 13.27 -0.40
CA VAL A 57 -11.81 12.14 0.13
C VAL A 57 -11.69 11.03 -0.92
N LEU A 58 -12.79 10.63 -1.58
CA LEU A 58 -12.72 9.63 -2.66
C LEU A 58 -11.85 10.08 -3.84
N GLY A 59 -11.95 11.34 -4.25
CA GLY A 59 -11.13 11.89 -5.32
C GLY A 59 -9.63 11.80 -5.02
N ILE A 60 -9.25 12.05 -3.77
CA ILE A 60 -7.87 11.85 -3.29
C ILE A 60 -7.45 10.38 -3.42
N TYR A 61 -8.29 9.43 -2.96
CA TYR A 61 -8.00 8.01 -3.07
C TYR A 61 -7.98 7.50 -4.53
N GLY A 62 -8.76 8.11 -5.42
CA GLY A 62 -8.70 7.87 -6.86
C GLY A 62 -7.38 8.32 -7.49
N LYS A 63 -6.84 9.47 -7.07
CA LYS A 63 -5.47 9.88 -7.47
C LYS A 63 -4.41 8.97 -6.85
N PHE A 64 -4.60 8.57 -5.59
CA PHE A 64 -3.71 7.67 -4.87
C PHE A 64 -3.58 6.30 -5.53
N SER A 65 -4.67 5.72 -6.05
CA SER A 65 -4.63 4.44 -6.78
C SER A 65 -3.76 4.50 -8.04
N GLY A 66 -3.61 5.67 -8.65
CA GLY A 66 -2.67 5.93 -9.74
C GLY A 66 -1.20 5.72 -9.38
N LEU A 67 -0.85 5.64 -8.09
CA LEU A 67 0.50 5.36 -7.62
C LEU A 67 0.82 3.85 -7.53
N ALA A 68 -0.15 2.96 -7.76
CA ALA A 68 -0.01 1.52 -7.54
C ALA A 68 1.20 0.89 -8.24
N GLU A 69 1.37 1.14 -9.55
CA GLU A 69 2.52 0.62 -10.31
C GLU A 69 3.84 1.18 -9.77
N ARG A 70 3.92 2.50 -9.58
CA ARG A 70 5.13 3.17 -9.09
C ARG A 70 5.52 2.64 -7.71
N TYR A 71 4.55 2.47 -6.81
CA TYR A 71 4.78 1.95 -5.46
C TYR A 71 5.41 0.55 -5.51
N ILE A 72 4.87 -0.36 -6.31
CA ILE A 72 5.43 -1.72 -6.43
C ILE A 72 6.81 -1.71 -7.07
N ILE A 73 7.02 -0.95 -8.16
CA ILE A 73 8.34 -0.83 -8.79
C ILE A 73 9.38 -0.32 -7.80
N LEU A 74 9.10 0.80 -7.14
CA LEU A 74 10.05 1.43 -6.23
C LEU A 74 10.33 0.57 -4.99
N ASN A 75 9.35 -0.21 -4.51
CA ASN A 75 9.52 -0.98 -3.30
C ASN A 75 9.90 -2.46 -3.50
N GLU A 76 9.80 -3.01 -4.71
CA GLU A 76 10.16 -4.41 -4.99
C GLU A 76 11.30 -4.55 -6.00
N LEU A 77 11.32 -3.76 -7.08
CA LEU A 77 12.35 -3.88 -8.13
C LEU A 77 13.71 -3.35 -7.67
N ARG A 78 13.72 -2.34 -6.79
CA ARG A 78 14.91 -1.87 -6.08
C ARG A 78 15.45 -2.93 -5.09
N GLY A 79 14.56 -3.80 -4.60
CA GLY A 79 14.87 -4.93 -3.74
C GLY A 79 15.52 -6.10 -4.50
N ASP A 80 15.63 -7.23 -3.82
CA ASP A 80 16.29 -8.46 -4.27
C ASP A 80 15.31 -9.53 -4.81
N LEU A 81 14.00 -9.32 -4.68
CA LEU A 81 12.98 -10.32 -5.06
C LEU A 81 12.49 -10.22 -6.50
N LEU A 82 12.60 -9.05 -7.14
CA LEU A 82 12.21 -8.85 -8.54
C LEU A 82 13.41 -8.56 -9.44
N GLU A 83 13.33 -9.05 -10.67
CA GLU A 83 14.28 -8.77 -11.74
C GLU A 83 13.57 -8.34 -13.03
N VAL A 84 14.27 -7.57 -13.85
CA VAL A 84 13.78 -7.14 -15.17
C VAL A 84 13.80 -8.29 -16.17
N THR A 85 12.86 -8.30 -17.10
CA THR A 85 12.86 -9.21 -18.25
C THR A 85 13.60 -8.58 -19.45
N PRO A 86 13.82 -9.33 -20.54
CA PRO A 86 14.28 -8.74 -21.81
C PRO A 86 13.36 -7.62 -22.34
N ASN A 87 12.06 -7.65 -22.02
CA ASN A 87 11.09 -6.66 -22.49
C ASN A 87 11.13 -5.33 -21.70
N ALA A 88 11.83 -5.29 -20.57
CA ALA A 88 11.93 -4.10 -19.74
C ALA A 88 12.64 -2.95 -20.46
N ASN A 89 12.08 -1.74 -20.33
CA ASN A 89 12.69 -0.51 -20.81
C ASN A 89 13.96 -0.14 -20.02
N ALA A 90 14.73 0.82 -20.53
CA ALA A 90 15.97 1.28 -19.89
C ALA A 90 15.73 1.78 -18.47
N TYR A 91 14.66 2.55 -18.23
CA TYR A 91 14.35 3.11 -16.92
C TYR A 91 14.11 2.04 -15.84
N LEU A 92 13.47 0.91 -16.16
CA LEU A 92 13.32 -0.20 -15.20
C LEU A 92 14.66 -0.89 -14.92
N ARG A 93 15.54 -0.99 -15.92
CA ARG A 93 16.90 -1.54 -15.74
C ARG A 93 17.73 -0.64 -14.82
N GLU A 94 17.62 0.68 -14.98
CA GLU A 94 18.25 1.65 -14.09
C GLU A 94 17.75 1.53 -12.65
N ILE A 95 16.45 1.38 -12.42
CA ILE A 95 15.87 1.14 -11.09
C ILE A 95 16.45 -0.16 -10.49
N SER A 96 16.48 -1.24 -11.27
CA SER A 96 16.96 -2.54 -10.79
C SER A 96 18.45 -2.54 -10.45
N THR A 97 19.26 -1.85 -11.25
CA THR A 97 20.73 -1.75 -11.09
C THR A 97 21.16 -0.58 -10.22
N HIS A 98 20.23 0.22 -9.71
CA HIS A 98 20.49 1.45 -8.93
C HIS A 98 21.31 2.49 -9.70
N GLN A 99 21.14 2.58 -11.02
CA GLN A 99 21.76 3.59 -11.89
C GLN A 99 20.73 4.61 -12.41
N VAL A 100 19.90 5.12 -11.50
CA VAL A 100 18.71 5.90 -11.84
C VAL A 100 19.09 7.25 -12.44
N SER A 101 18.64 7.54 -13.67
CA SER A 101 18.79 8.84 -14.30
C SER A 101 17.88 9.89 -13.65
N GLU A 102 18.23 11.18 -13.77
CA GLU A 102 17.42 12.28 -13.24
C GLU A 102 16.06 12.45 -13.93
N ASP A 103 15.89 11.86 -15.11
CA ASP A 103 14.65 11.91 -15.90
C ASP A 103 13.89 10.58 -15.92
N ASN A 104 14.27 9.64 -15.06
CA ASN A 104 13.57 8.37 -14.92
C ASN A 104 12.15 8.59 -14.36
N PRO A 105 11.09 8.27 -15.11
CA PRO A 105 9.71 8.60 -14.73
C PRO A 105 9.20 7.83 -13.51
N TYR A 106 9.83 6.69 -13.18
CA TYR A 106 9.50 5.93 -11.97
C TYR A 106 10.06 6.60 -10.71
N ALA A 107 11.20 7.26 -10.83
CA ALA A 107 11.87 7.99 -9.75
C ALA A 107 11.43 9.46 -9.63
N ASP A 108 10.41 9.88 -10.37
CA ASP A 108 9.83 11.22 -10.27
C ASP A 108 9.00 11.35 -8.98
N PRO A 109 9.34 12.29 -8.06
CA PRO A 109 8.56 12.51 -6.84
C PRO A 109 7.21 13.20 -7.07
N ARG A 110 6.99 13.88 -8.22
CA ARG A 110 5.81 14.73 -8.45
C ARG A 110 4.49 14.04 -8.16
N PRO A 111 4.24 12.79 -8.60
CA PRO A 111 2.91 12.22 -8.43
C PRO A 111 2.58 11.92 -6.96
N PHE A 112 3.58 11.74 -6.09
CA PHE A 112 3.33 11.71 -4.64
C PHE A 112 2.90 13.09 -4.13
N TYR A 113 3.60 14.15 -4.56
CA TYR A 113 3.26 15.52 -4.17
C TYR A 113 1.92 16.00 -4.72
N GLU A 114 1.51 15.57 -5.91
CA GLU A 114 0.18 15.86 -6.45
C GLU A 114 -0.91 15.36 -5.50
N VAL A 115 -0.78 14.13 -4.97
CA VAL A 115 -1.72 13.62 -3.97
C VAL A 115 -1.62 14.40 -2.66
N ILE A 116 -0.41 14.72 -2.19
CA ILE A 116 -0.19 15.52 -0.95
C ILE A 116 -0.84 16.90 -1.06
N ILE A 117 -0.75 17.58 -2.20
CA ILE A 117 -1.34 18.90 -2.41
C ILE A 117 -2.86 18.81 -2.36
N ASN A 118 -3.46 17.77 -2.97
CA ASN A 118 -4.89 17.51 -2.85
C ASN A 118 -5.30 17.22 -1.40
N CYS A 119 -4.47 16.50 -0.63
CA CYS A 119 -4.69 16.32 0.80
C CYS A 119 -4.68 17.66 1.55
N ASN A 120 -3.69 18.52 1.28
CA ASN A 120 -3.57 19.83 1.94
C ASN A 120 -4.77 20.73 1.64
N ASP A 121 -5.21 20.78 0.38
CA ASP A 121 -6.38 21.56 -0.02
C ASP A 121 -7.67 21.04 0.64
N ALA A 122 -7.89 19.72 0.62
CA ALA A 122 -9.07 19.14 1.27
C ALA A 122 -9.07 19.39 2.79
N MET A 123 -7.94 19.21 3.47
CA MET A 123 -7.83 19.47 4.91
C MET A 123 -8.13 20.92 5.25
N LYS A 124 -7.61 21.88 4.47
CA LYS A 124 -7.91 23.31 4.62
C LYS A 124 -9.42 23.58 4.47
N ASN A 125 -10.03 23.02 3.42
CA ASN A 125 -11.47 23.21 3.18
C ASN A 125 -12.34 22.53 4.24
N PHE A 126 -11.94 21.37 4.79
CA PHE A 126 -12.65 20.76 5.92
C PHE A 126 -12.65 21.66 7.16
N THR A 127 -11.54 22.35 7.44
CA THR A 127 -11.49 23.34 8.53
C THR A 127 -12.44 24.50 8.27
N ILE A 128 -12.45 25.05 7.05
CA ILE A 128 -13.38 26.13 6.67
C ILE A 128 -14.84 25.68 6.83
N MET A 129 -15.17 24.45 6.39
CA MET A 129 -16.50 23.89 6.53
C MET A 129 -16.92 23.70 7.99
N HIS A 130 -16.00 23.26 8.85
CA HIS A 130 -16.23 23.10 10.28
C HIS A 130 -16.47 24.44 10.99
N ASP A 131 -15.66 25.45 10.68
CA ASP A 131 -15.83 26.81 11.19
C ASP A 131 -17.18 27.40 10.76
N ALA A 132 -17.59 27.15 9.52
CA ALA A 132 -18.89 27.53 8.95
C ALA A 132 -20.07 26.66 9.42
N LYS A 133 -19.84 25.68 10.31
CA LYS A 133 -20.87 24.74 10.82
C LYS A 133 -21.54 23.88 9.75
N LEU A 134 -20.86 23.66 8.62
CA LEU A 134 -21.26 22.71 7.57
C LEU A 134 -20.84 21.28 7.91
N LEU A 135 -19.83 21.12 8.77
CA LEU A 135 -19.43 19.85 9.39
C LEU A 135 -19.52 19.99 10.91
N ASP A 136 -20.06 18.96 11.57
CA ASP A 136 -19.90 18.82 13.03
C ASP A 136 -18.50 18.31 13.40
N ASP A 137 -18.18 18.30 14.70
CA ASP A 137 -16.86 17.87 15.20
C ASP A 137 -16.50 16.45 14.77
N ILE A 138 -17.48 15.53 14.76
CA ILE A 138 -17.27 14.12 14.42
C ILE A 138 -16.98 14.00 12.92
N GLN A 139 -17.80 14.64 12.09
CA GLN A 139 -17.66 14.66 10.64
C GLN A 139 -16.35 15.30 10.20
N TYR A 140 -15.96 16.41 10.82
CA TYR A 140 -14.69 17.09 10.57
C TYR A 140 -13.51 16.18 10.93
N ASN A 141 -13.44 15.72 12.18
CA ASN A 141 -12.29 14.96 12.67
C ASN A 141 -12.09 13.64 11.91
N GLN A 142 -13.16 12.97 11.47
CA GLN A 142 -13.08 11.76 10.64
C GLN A 142 -12.35 12.02 9.32
N ARG A 143 -12.77 13.05 8.57
CA ARG A 143 -12.23 13.36 7.24
C ARG A 143 -10.84 13.98 7.34
N TYR A 144 -10.64 14.87 8.30
CA TYR A 144 -9.35 15.49 8.56
C TYR A 144 -8.29 14.46 8.96
N THR A 145 -8.65 13.54 9.87
CA THR A 145 -7.75 12.44 10.28
C THR A 145 -7.45 11.50 9.13
N GLU A 146 -8.48 11.10 8.37
CA GLU A 146 -8.33 10.17 7.24
C GLU A 146 -7.33 10.70 6.20
N VAL A 147 -7.56 11.92 5.71
CA VAL A 147 -6.71 12.57 4.71
C VAL A 147 -5.32 12.89 5.29
N GLY A 148 -5.26 13.34 6.54
CA GLY A 148 -4.00 13.64 7.21
C GLY A 148 -3.10 12.42 7.41
N LEU A 149 -3.67 11.26 7.74
CA LEU A 149 -2.91 10.01 7.87
C LEU A 149 -2.45 9.49 6.50
N LEU A 150 -3.29 9.58 5.45
CA LEU A 150 -2.85 9.27 4.09
C LEU A 150 -1.68 10.17 3.67
N ARG A 151 -1.73 11.47 3.97
CA ARG A 151 -0.61 12.39 3.75
C ARG A 151 0.65 11.96 4.50
N CYS A 152 0.53 11.51 5.74
CA CYS A 152 1.67 10.99 6.49
C CYS A 152 2.28 9.74 5.85
N TRP A 153 1.45 8.83 5.33
CA TRP A 153 1.94 7.66 4.59
C TRP A 153 2.68 8.06 3.31
N LEU A 154 2.17 9.03 2.55
CA LEU A 154 2.83 9.54 1.34
C LEU A 154 4.21 10.14 1.67
N TYR A 155 4.31 10.92 2.75
CA TYR A 155 5.58 11.44 3.22
C TYR A 155 6.52 10.35 3.72
N LEU A 156 6.03 9.32 4.41
CA LEU A 156 6.85 8.18 4.80
C LEU A 156 7.46 7.51 3.57
N GLN A 157 6.67 7.26 2.52
CA GLN A 157 7.18 6.71 1.26
C GLN A 157 8.21 7.64 0.60
N LEU A 158 7.96 8.94 0.57
CA LEU A 158 8.93 9.92 0.06
C LEU A 158 10.25 9.89 0.85
N GLY A 159 10.20 9.86 2.18
CA GLY A 159 11.40 9.76 3.03
C GLY A 159 12.19 8.48 2.78
N ILE A 160 11.51 7.34 2.62
CA ILE A 160 12.13 6.04 2.31
C ILE A 160 12.83 6.06 0.94
N GLN A 161 12.21 6.69 -0.06
CA GLN A 161 12.70 6.66 -1.44
C GLN A 161 13.79 7.70 -1.69
N TYR A 162 13.67 8.90 -1.13
CA TYR A 162 14.51 10.06 -1.45
C TYR A 162 15.38 10.57 -0.29
N GLY A 163 15.13 10.11 0.94
CA GLY A 163 15.87 10.51 2.14
C GLY A 163 15.49 11.92 2.60
N ASN A 164 15.90 12.94 1.84
CA ASN A 164 15.64 14.34 2.16
C ASN A 164 14.57 14.92 1.24
N VAL A 165 13.48 15.44 1.82
CA VAL A 165 12.31 15.88 1.05
C VAL A 165 11.71 17.18 1.59
N PRO A 166 11.17 18.07 0.73
CA PRO A 166 10.39 19.21 1.18
C PRO A 166 9.12 18.77 1.93
N TYR A 167 8.90 19.31 3.13
CA TYR A 167 7.70 19.02 3.92
C TYR A 167 6.73 20.20 3.86
N VAL A 168 5.63 20.00 3.12
CA VAL A 168 4.62 21.02 2.85
C VAL A 168 3.24 20.55 3.29
N THR A 169 2.66 21.28 4.23
CA THR A 169 1.33 20.99 4.80
C THR A 169 0.28 22.05 4.42
N GLN A 170 0.72 23.13 3.77
CA GLN A 170 -0.13 24.19 3.26
C GLN A 170 -0.58 23.89 1.83
N ALA A 171 -1.74 24.40 1.44
CA ALA A 171 -2.16 24.37 0.05
C ALA A 171 -1.23 25.25 -0.79
N ILE A 172 -0.74 24.72 -1.92
CA ILE A 172 0.06 25.43 -2.91
C ILE A 172 -0.59 25.26 -4.29
N ASP A 173 -0.51 26.29 -5.13
CA ASP A 173 -1.19 26.31 -6.43
C ASP A 173 -0.44 25.47 -7.48
N ASN A 174 0.89 25.40 -7.39
CA ASN A 174 1.73 24.70 -8.35
C ASN A 174 2.77 23.80 -7.65
N VAL A 175 2.74 22.50 -7.96
CA VAL A 175 3.72 21.52 -7.44
C VAL A 175 5.16 21.89 -7.80
N ASN A 176 5.38 22.62 -8.89
CA ASN A 176 6.72 23.06 -9.30
C ASN A 176 7.34 24.09 -8.36
N ASP A 177 6.55 24.76 -7.51
CA ASP A 177 7.09 25.70 -6.52
C ASP A 177 7.98 24.98 -5.49
N LEU A 178 7.78 23.68 -5.29
CA LEU A 178 8.62 22.84 -4.44
C LEU A 178 10.06 22.67 -4.96
N LYS A 179 10.35 23.10 -6.20
CA LYS A 179 11.74 23.18 -6.71
C LYS A 179 12.53 24.30 -6.02
N ASP A 180 11.87 25.29 -5.43
CA ASP A 180 12.50 26.42 -4.75
C ASP A 180 12.86 26.06 -3.30
N GLU A 181 14.08 25.58 -3.09
CA GLU A 181 14.58 25.17 -1.77
C GLU A 181 14.65 26.34 -0.77
N SER A 182 14.66 27.60 -1.23
CA SER A 182 14.62 28.76 -0.33
C SER A 182 13.26 28.93 0.34
N LYS A 183 12.20 28.46 -0.32
CA LYS A 183 10.81 28.49 0.18
C LYS A 183 10.41 27.18 0.86
N PHE A 184 10.91 26.06 0.34
CA PHE A 184 10.56 24.73 0.81
C PHE A 184 11.82 23.94 1.15
N PRO A 185 12.47 24.24 2.29
CA PRO A 185 13.67 23.52 2.71
C PRO A 185 13.36 22.03 2.89
N LYS A 186 14.32 21.20 2.48
CA LYS A 186 14.23 19.75 2.63
C LYS A 186 14.48 19.37 4.09
N LEU A 187 13.59 18.56 4.65
CA LEU A 187 13.83 17.89 5.92
C LEU A 187 14.62 16.62 5.67
N THR A 188 15.52 16.27 6.59
CA THR A 188 16.10 14.93 6.63
C THR A 188 15.03 13.90 6.95
N PHE A 189 15.28 12.64 6.61
CA PHE A 189 14.29 11.59 6.89
C PHE A 189 13.94 11.48 8.39
N ASN A 190 14.93 11.66 9.27
CA ASN A 190 14.69 11.61 10.71
C ASN A 190 13.83 12.77 11.22
N GLU A 191 14.07 14.00 10.72
CA GLU A 191 13.25 15.17 11.03
C GLU A 191 11.84 15.06 10.43
N LEU A 192 11.72 14.46 9.24
CA LEU A 192 10.43 14.15 8.64
C LEU A 192 9.63 13.22 9.55
N LEU A 193 10.23 12.14 10.05
CA LEU A 193 9.58 11.22 10.98
C LEU A 193 9.11 11.95 12.25
N ASP A 194 9.87 12.90 12.79
CA ASP A 194 9.44 13.74 13.92
C ASP A 194 8.16 14.52 13.58
N LYS A 195 8.08 15.11 12.39
CA LYS A 195 6.87 15.81 11.92
C LYS A 195 5.68 14.90 11.70
N LEU A 196 5.90 13.67 11.24
CA LEU A 196 4.82 12.69 11.10
C LEU A 196 4.30 12.25 12.48
N ILE A 197 5.19 12.02 13.44
CA ILE A 197 4.82 11.68 14.82
C ILE A 197 4.03 12.82 15.45
N GLU A 198 4.54 14.06 15.38
CA GLU A 198 3.88 15.27 15.89
C GLU A 198 2.42 15.37 15.40
N PHE A 199 2.20 15.16 14.10
CA PHE A 199 0.85 15.14 13.54
C PHE A 199 -0.01 14.01 14.12
N THR A 200 0.51 12.78 14.15
CA THR A 200 -0.27 11.61 14.62
C THR A 200 -0.62 11.67 16.11
N GLU A 201 0.24 12.30 16.93
CA GLU A 201 0.00 12.48 18.37
C GLU A 201 -1.01 13.58 18.66
N ALA A 202 -1.13 14.58 17.78
CA ALA A 202 -2.14 15.62 17.87
C ALA A 202 -3.55 15.14 17.51
N VAL A 203 -3.69 14.03 16.79
CA VAL A 203 -5.00 13.45 16.44
C VAL A 203 -5.68 12.90 17.70
N PRO A 204 -6.95 13.27 17.99
CA PRO A 204 -7.65 12.74 19.15
C PRO A 204 -7.78 11.21 19.07
N LYS A 205 -7.43 10.52 20.18
CA LYS A 205 -7.29 9.05 20.22
C LYS A 205 -8.49 8.27 19.69
N VAL A 206 -9.71 8.80 19.86
CA VAL A 206 -10.93 8.15 19.36
C VAL A 206 -10.94 8.03 17.84
N TYR A 207 -10.33 8.97 17.11
CA TYR A 207 -10.22 8.97 15.65
C TYR A 207 -9.01 8.18 15.13
N LEU A 208 -8.14 7.68 16.01
CA LEU A 208 -7.07 6.74 15.62
C LEU A 208 -7.58 5.29 15.50
N ASN A 209 -8.79 5.00 15.97
CA ASN A 209 -9.46 3.75 15.65
C ASN A 209 -9.93 3.78 14.18
N GLN A 210 -9.98 2.61 13.55
CA GLN A 210 -10.45 2.50 12.17
C GLN A 210 -11.93 2.90 12.08
N ASN A 211 -12.33 3.57 11.01
CA ASN A 211 -13.73 3.95 10.79
C ASN A 211 -14.61 2.70 10.76
N THR A 212 -15.70 2.73 11.54
CA THR A 212 -16.76 1.72 11.48
C THR A 212 -18.13 2.33 11.24
N SER A 213 -19.13 1.56 10.79
CA SER A 213 -20.47 2.11 10.53
C SER A 213 -21.18 2.67 11.74
N SER A 214 -20.83 2.17 12.93
CA SER A 214 -21.23 2.75 14.20
C SER A 214 -20.47 4.04 14.56
N ALA A 215 -19.19 4.15 14.21
CA ALA A 215 -18.33 5.27 14.59
C ALA A 215 -18.24 6.38 13.54
N SER A 216 -18.60 6.08 12.28
CA SER A 216 -18.40 6.92 11.10
C SER A 216 -19.44 6.60 10.01
N PRO A 217 -20.75 6.75 10.31
CA PRO A 217 -21.81 6.38 9.37
C PRO A 217 -21.74 7.17 8.05
N THR A 218 -21.08 8.33 8.04
CA THR A 218 -20.98 9.20 6.85
C THR A 218 -19.73 8.92 6.00
N LEU A 219 -18.58 8.60 6.61
CA LEU A 219 -17.35 8.26 5.87
C LEU A 219 -17.25 6.75 5.63
N ILE A 220 -18.33 6.17 5.09
CA ILE A 220 -18.41 4.77 4.67
C ILE A 220 -19.17 4.74 3.37
N MET A 221 -18.59 4.09 2.38
CA MET A 221 -19.14 4.06 1.04
C MET A 221 -19.25 2.60 0.62
N PRO A 222 -20.31 1.90 1.08
CA PRO A 222 -20.51 0.53 0.67
C PRO A 222 -20.77 0.55 -0.84
N MET A 223 -19.84 0.00 -1.61
CA MET A 223 -20.02 -0.19 -3.05
C MET A 223 -20.62 -1.58 -3.27
N ASN A 224 -21.30 -1.82 -4.39
CA ASN A 224 -21.94 -3.12 -4.66
C ASN A 224 -20.98 -4.34 -4.56
N ARG A 225 -19.67 -4.12 -4.69
CA ARG A 225 -18.60 -5.14 -4.54
C ARG A 225 -17.77 -4.99 -3.25
N TYR A 226 -18.12 -4.03 -2.40
CA TYR A 226 -17.35 -3.59 -1.23
C TYR A 226 -18.31 -3.41 -0.05
N THR A 227 -18.70 -4.54 0.52
CA THR A 227 -19.52 -4.52 1.72
C THR A 227 -18.67 -4.17 2.93
N VAL A 228 -19.22 -3.37 3.85
CA VAL A 228 -18.65 -3.25 5.19
C VAL A 228 -18.62 -4.64 5.83
N ARG A 229 -17.44 -5.08 6.25
CA ARG A 229 -17.20 -6.36 6.95
C ARG A 229 -16.35 -6.06 8.17
N ASP A 230 -16.61 -6.76 9.27
CA ASP A 230 -15.97 -6.51 10.58
C ASP A 230 -16.18 -5.07 11.07
N GLY A 231 -17.22 -4.40 10.56
CA GLY A 231 -17.50 -2.99 10.77
C GLY A 231 -16.60 -2.06 10.00
N VAL A 232 -15.56 -2.53 9.31
CA VAL A 232 -14.50 -1.71 8.73
C VAL A 232 -14.58 -1.66 7.21
N PHE A 233 -14.56 -0.45 6.66
CA PHE A 233 -14.33 -0.24 5.24
C PHE A 233 -12.82 -0.19 4.95
N LYS A 234 -12.25 -1.31 4.48
CA LYS A 234 -10.80 -1.53 4.27
C LYS A 234 -10.20 -0.81 3.06
N PHE A 235 -10.96 0.09 2.45
CA PHE A 235 -10.49 0.99 1.39
C PHE A 235 -9.54 2.06 1.92
N PHE A 236 -9.83 2.54 3.12
CA PHE A 236 -9.10 3.61 3.80
C PHE A 236 -7.83 3.11 4.46
N ILE A 237 -6.88 4.03 4.67
CA ILE A 237 -5.61 3.74 5.31
C ILE A 237 -5.82 3.09 6.68
N HIS A 238 -5.04 2.05 6.96
CA HIS A 238 -5.11 1.37 8.24
C HIS A 238 -4.36 2.16 9.31
N ARG A 239 -5.10 2.93 10.11
CA ARG A 239 -4.57 4.02 10.95
C ARG A 239 -3.49 3.58 11.93
N LYS A 240 -3.80 2.62 12.81
CA LYS A 240 -2.83 2.15 13.82
C LYS A 240 -1.63 1.42 13.23
N SER A 241 -1.78 0.80 12.05
CA SER A 241 -0.64 0.19 11.35
C SER A 241 0.37 1.25 10.92
N LEU A 242 -0.11 2.35 10.32
CA LEU A 242 0.75 3.48 9.95
C LEU A 242 1.47 4.07 11.18
N LEU A 243 0.76 4.24 12.30
CA LEU A 243 1.36 4.75 13.54
C LEU A 243 2.46 3.81 14.06
N GLY A 244 2.23 2.50 13.99
CA GLY A 244 3.26 1.50 14.26
C GLY A 244 4.47 1.65 13.34
N ASP A 245 4.23 1.79 12.03
CA ASP A 245 5.29 1.91 11.02
C ASP A 245 6.16 3.16 11.23
N ILE A 246 5.55 4.32 11.43
CA ILE A 246 6.28 5.57 11.68
C ILE A 246 7.17 5.42 12.93
N ASN A 247 6.64 4.83 14.00
CA ASN A 247 7.41 4.59 15.21
C ASN A 247 8.52 3.55 15.01
N LEU A 248 8.26 2.52 14.22
CA LEU A 248 9.25 1.49 13.89
C LEU A 248 10.42 2.07 13.09
N TRP A 249 10.13 2.93 12.11
CA TRP A 249 11.13 3.70 11.36
C TRP A 249 11.91 4.68 12.23
N LYS A 250 11.25 5.31 13.21
CA LYS A 250 11.92 6.21 14.15
C LYS A 250 12.84 5.49 15.15
N GLY A 251 12.64 4.18 15.35
CA GLY A 251 13.33 3.41 16.38
C GLY A 251 12.60 3.37 17.73
N ASN A 252 11.35 3.82 17.78
CA ASN A 252 10.48 3.77 18.96
C ASN A 252 9.85 2.37 19.09
N TYR A 253 10.67 1.34 19.29
CA TYR A 253 10.24 -0.06 19.13
C TYR A 253 9.11 -0.50 20.05
N THR A 254 9.16 -0.16 21.35
CA THR A 254 8.07 -0.47 22.28
C THR A 254 6.76 0.19 21.84
N LYS A 255 6.84 1.45 21.38
CA LYS A 255 5.66 2.19 20.92
C LYS A 255 5.08 1.61 19.63
N ALA A 256 5.95 1.19 18.70
CA ALA A 256 5.54 0.49 17.50
C ALA A 256 4.82 -0.83 17.84
N ALA A 257 5.42 -1.62 18.75
CA ALA A 257 4.84 -2.87 19.22
C ALA A 257 3.47 -2.66 19.90
N GLU A 258 3.26 -1.58 20.67
CA GLU A 258 1.96 -1.22 21.25
C GLU A 258 0.89 -1.04 20.18
N TYR A 259 1.18 -0.27 19.12
CA TYR A 259 0.22 -0.03 18.05
C TYR A 259 -0.10 -1.33 17.28
N TYR A 260 0.91 -2.14 16.96
CA TYR A 260 0.67 -3.39 16.25
C TYR A 260 -0.11 -4.39 17.10
N LYS A 261 0.25 -4.55 18.38
CA LYS A 261 -0.45 -5.40 19.36
C LYS A 261 -1.91 -4.98 19.48
N ALA A 262 -2.19 -3.67 19.57
CA ALA A 262 -3.55 -3.16 19.62
C ALA A 262 -4.38 -3.53 18.38
N VAL A 263 -3.76 -3.64 17.20
CA VAL A 263 -4.43 -4.09 15.98
C VAL A 263 -4.66 -5.60 15.99
N MET A 264 -3.64 -6.37 16.36
CA MET A 264 -3.74 -7.83 16.52
C MET A 264 -4.78 -8.25 17.56
N GLU A 265 -5.20 -7.34 18.44
CA GLU A 265 -6.16 -7.60 19.52
C GLU A 265 -7.52 -6.93 19.32
N LEU A 266 -7.80 -6.36 18.14
CA LEU A 266 -9.12 -5.82 17.80
C LEU A 266 -10.27 -6.85 17.94
N GLY A 267 -9.99 -8.14 17.71
CA GLY A 267 -10.95 -9.25 17.86
C GLY A 267 -10.83 -10.03 19.18
N THR A 268 -10.51 -9.36 20.29
CA THR A 268 -10.44 -10.00 21.64
C THR A 268 -11.74 -9.94 22.44
N THR A 269 -12.68 -9.08 22.04
CA THR A 269 -13.96 -8.90 22.73
C THR A 269 -15.10 -9.11 21.75
N THR A 270 -16.15 -9.81 22.20
CA THR A 270 -17.39 -9.97 21.42
C THR A 270 -18.04 -8.59 21.24
N THR A 271 -17.99 -8.04 20.04
CA THR A 271 -18.82 -6.89 19.68
C THR A 271 -20.08 -7.42 19.00
N THR A 272 -21.25 -7.18 19.62
CA THR A 272 -22.55 -7.72 19.19
C THR A 272 -23.36 -6.76 18.31
N SER A 273 -22.74 -5.69 17.80
CA SER A 273 -23.43 -4.85 16.81
C SER A 273 -23.49 -5.59 15.47
N ALA A 274 -24.61 -5.50 14.75
CA ALA A 274 -24.79 -6.11 13.43
C ALA A 274 -23.68 -5.69 12.42
N ASP A 275 -23.09 -4.54 12.70
CA ASP A 275 -22.07 -3.88 11.93
C ASP A 275 -20.65 -4.40 12.23
N GLN A 276 -20.33 -4.81 13.46
CA GLN A 276 -18.97 -5.18 13.90
C GLN A 276 -18.82 -6.68 14.13
N ARG A 277 -19.19 -7.52 13.17
CA ARG A 277 -18.90 -8.97 13.25
C ARG A 277 -17.40 -9.22 13.10
N VAL A 278 -16.63 -8.96 14.15
CA VAL A 278 -15.21 -9.29 14.22
C VAL A 278 -15.10 -10.75 14.64
N ASP A 279 -14.57 -11.59 13.76
CA ASP A 279 -14.32 -13.00 14.10
C ASP A 279 -13.27 -13.06 15.21
N ILE A 280 -13.76 -13.38 16.42
CA ILE A 280 -12.95 -13.49 17.62
C ILE A 280 -11.86 -14.53 17.36
N TYR A 281 -10.65 -14.21 17.79
CA TYR A 281 -9.44 -15.01 17.58
C TYR A 281 -8.83 -14.96 16.18
N ASP A 282 -9.57 -14.63 15.12
CA ASP A 282 -9.10 -14.82 13.76
C ASP A 282 -8.81 -13.50 13.02
N THR A 283 -9.56 -12.43 13.31
CA THR A 283 -9.36 -11.13 12.62
C THR A 283 -7.99 -10.53 12.95
N TYR A 284 -7.24 -10.22 11.90
CA TYR A 284 -5.87 -9.69 11.92
C TYR A 284 -4.88 -10.53 12.72
N ARG A 285 -5.10 -11.85 12.77
CA ARG A 285 -4.22 -12.83 13.39
C ARG A 285 -3.86 -13.94 12.41
N ILE A 286 -2.68 -14.51 12.61
CA ILE A 286 -2.27 -15.71 11.87
C ILE A 286 -2.70 -16.92 12.67
N THR A 287 -3.87 -17.46 12.33
CA THR A 287 -4.51 -18.56 13.08
C THR A 287 -4.79 -19.80 12.25
N ASN A 288 -4.98 -20.90 12.98
CA ASN A 288 -5.69 -22.06 12.49
C ASN A 288 -7.12 -22.03 13.04
N ASP A 289 -8.09 -21.76 12.16
CA ASP A 289 -9.51 -21.72 12.52
C ASP A 289 -10.14 -23.12 12.66
N ASN A 290 -9.37 -24.20 12.44
CA ASN A 290 -9.79 -25.60 12.48
C ASN A 290 -10.98 -25.95 11.57
N SER A 291 -11.37 -25.06 10.64
CA SER A 291 -12.52 -25.26 9.76
C SER A 291 -12.23 -26.26 8.63
N GLY A 292 -10.95 -26.54 8.36
CA GLY A 292 -10.46 -27.30 7.20
C GLY A 292 -10.71 -26.64 5.84
N ARG A 293 -11.55 -25.60 5.78
CA ARG A 293 -11.90 -24.84 4.57
C ARG A 293 -11.01 -23.61 4.37
N ASN A 294 -10.66 -22.97 5.48
CA ASN A 294 -9.99 -21.67 5.50
C ASN A 294 -8.68 -21.69 6.29
N THR A 295 -8.29 -22.88 6.76
CA THR A 295 -7.00 -23.05 7.44
C THR A 295 -5.93 -22.70 6.43
N LEU A 296 -5.21 -21.62 6.67
CA LEU A 296 -4.02 -21.30 5.89
C LEU A 296 -2.91 -22.33 6.15
N LEU A 297 -3.08 -23.23 7.14
CA LEU A 297 -2.34 -24.49 7.23
C LEU A 297 -2.56 -25.30 5.95
N THR A 298 -1.50 -25.37 5.18
CA THR A 298 -1.57 -25.92 3.83
C THR A 298 -1.42 -27.43 3.78
N ILE A 299 -1.64 -28.23 4.83
CA ILE A 299 -1.36 -29.69 4.75
C ILE A 299 -2.19 -30.48 3.72
N GLY A 300 -3.35 -29.97 3.28
CA GLY A 300 -4.22 -30.59 2.27
C GLY A 300 -3.75 -30.42 0.82
N THR A 301 -4.47 -31.02 -0.13
CA THR A 301 -4.16 -30.97 -1.59
C THR A 301 -4.38 -29.59 -2.22
N ILE A 302 -5.24 -28.76 -1.62
CA ILE A 302 -5.56 -27.40 -2.08
C ILE A 302 -4.85 -26.40 -1.16
N ASN A 303 -4.12 -25.45 -1.74
CA ASN A 303 -3.53 -24.34 -1.00
C ASN A 303 -4.42 -23.10 -1.11
N PRO A 304 -5.20 -22.74 -0.06
CA PRO A 304 -6.09 -21.57 -0.09
C PRO A 304 -5.36 -20.25 0.16
N TRP A 305 -4.06 -20.25 0.50
CA TRP A 305 -3.34 -19.03 0.89
C TRP A 305 -3.42 -17.92 -0.16
N SER A 306 -3.29 -18.30 -1.44
CA SER A 306 -3.29 -17.32 -2.52
C SER A 306 -4.67 -16.68 -2.79
N ASN A 307 -5.75 -17.22 -2.22
CA ASN A 307 -7.08 -16.61 -2.28
C ASN A 307 -7.10 -15.20 -1.69
N ILE A 308 -6.22 -14.92 -0.72
CA ILE A 308 -6.03 -13.58 -0.14
C ILE A 308 -5.81 -12.53 -1.23
N PHE A 309 -5.20 -12.88 -2.36
CA PHE A 309 -4.91 -11.93 -3.44
C PHE A 309 -5.93 -11.94 -4.57
N SER A 310 -6.75 -12.99 -4.70
CA SER A 310 -7.62 -13.21 -5.86
C SER A 310 -9.11 -13.22 -5.55
N ASN A 311 -9.53 -13.57 -4.33
CA ASN A 311 -10.95 -13.62 -4.01
C ASN A 311 -11.57 -12.22 -4.03
N VAL A 312 -12.88 -12.18 -4.30
CA VAL A 312 -13.67 -10.95 -4.25
C VAL A 312 -13.53 -10.26 -2.88
N LEU A 313 -13.72 -8.94 -2.87
CA LEU A 313 -13.40 -8.10 -1.72
C LEU A 313 -14.38 -8.25 -0.54
N ASP A 314 -15.57 -8.80 -0.77
CA ASP A 314 -16.61 -9.03 0.24
C ASP A 314 -16.59 -10.44 0.86
N GLU A 315 -15.66 -11.30 0.43
CA GLU A 315 -15.48 -12.64 0.98
C GLU A 315 -14.91 -12.57 2.40
N VAL A 316 -15.58 -13.23 3.35
CA VAL A 316 -15.36 -13.05 4.81
C VAL A 316 -13.96 -13.51 5.24
N GLU A 317 -13.47 -14.59 4.66
CA GLU A 317 -12.30 -15.30 5.16
C GLU A 317 -10.99 -14.58 4.86
N THR A 318 -10.79 -14.15 3.62
CA THR A 318 -9.65 -13.34 3.21
C THR A 318 -9.69 -11.96 3.86
N ASN A 319 -10.88 -11.49 4.23
CA ASN A 319 -11.04 -10.26 4.99
C ASN A 319 -10.43 -10.34 6.40
N ARG A 320 -10.33 -11.51 7.03
CA ARG A 320 -9.62 -11.63 8.31
C ARG A 320 -8.16 -11.19 8.22
N GLU A 321 -7.53 -11.31 7.05
CA GLU A 321 -6.14 -10.92 6.82
C GLU A 321 -5.98 -9.58 6.11
N ARG A 322 -6.86 -9.23 5.16
CA ARG A 322 -6.82 -7.94 4.44
C ARG A 322 -7.13 -6.77 5.39
N MET A 323 -6.28 -5.75 5.40
CA MET A 323 -6.43 -4.58 6.30
C MET A 323 -6.57 -3.26 5.55
N TRP A 324 -5.85 -3.11 4.45
CA TRP A 324 -5.93 -1.95 3.56
C TRP A 324 -5.80 -2.42 2.11
N THR A 325 -6.88 -2.31 1.35
CA THR A 325 -6.99 -2.78 -0.02
C THR A 325 -7.68 -1.72 -0.87
N LEU A 326 -7.15 -1.44 -2.06
CA LEU A 326 -7.82 -0.64 -3.07
C LEU A 326 -8.27 -1.53 -4.24
N PRO A 327 -9.50 -1.39 -4.73
CA PRO A 327 -9.93 -2.05 -5.95
C PRO A 327 -9.24 -1.41 -7.15
N LEU A 328 -8.78 -2.25 -8.08
CA LEU A 328 -8.29 -1.85 -9.39
C LEU A 328 -9.32 -2.30 -10.41
N ASP A 329 -10.46 -1.59 -10.44
CA ASP A 329 -11.61 -1.99 -11.25
C ASP A 329 -11.39 -1.67 -12.73
N LYS A 330 -11.80 -2.60 -13.60
CA LYS A 330 -11.66 -2.49 -15.06
C LYS A 330 -12.36 -1.26 -15.66
N ASP A 331 -13.41 -0.77 -15.00
CA ASP A 331 -14.25 0.32 -15.50
C ASP A 331 -13.67 1.70 -15.16
N PHE A 332 -12.57 1.77 -14.39
CA PHE A 332 -11.91 3.00 -13.98
C PHE A 332 -10.42 2.98 -14.35
N ALA A 333 -9.89 4.07 -14.89
CA ALA A 333 -8.45 4.18 -15.11
C ALA A 333 -7.69 4.17 -13.77
N PRO A 334 -6.53 3.48 -13.67
CA PRO A 334 -5.80 2.79 -14.75
C PRO A 334 -6.18 1.31 -14.96
N GLY A 335 -7.23 0.78 -14.31
CA GLY A 335 -7.49 -0.66 -14.22
C GLY A 335 -6.43 -1.34 -13.35
N ASN A 336 -6.10 -2.61 -13.62
CA ASN A 336 -4.99 -3.30 -12.97
C ASN A 336 -3.66 -3.13 -13.75
N PRO A 337 -2.77 -2.20 -13.35
CA PRO A 337 -1.50 -1.98 -14.04
C PRO A 337 -0.54 -3.16 -13.92
N PHE A 338 -0.71 -4.01 -12.91
CA PHE A 338 0.19 -5.12 -12.61
C PHE A 338 0.12 -6.24 -13.64
N ILE A 339 -0.97 -6.35 -14.42
CA ILE A 339 -1.06 -7.30 -15.54
C ILE A 339 0.00 -6.97 -16.60
N SER A 340 0.12 -5.69 -16.97
CA SER A 340 1.15 -5.24 -17.92
C SER A 340 2.55 -5.51 -17.36
N LEU A 341 2.75 -5.29 -16.06
CA LEU A 341 4.03 -5.45 -15.39
C LEU A 341 4.49 -6.93 -15.33
N PHE A 342 3.60 -7.84 -14.94
CA PHE A 342 3.98 -9.20 -14.53
C PHE A 342 3.48 -10.32 -15.43
N SER A 343 2.36 -10.17 -16.15
CA SER A 343 1.79 -11.28 -16.92
C SER A 343 2.58 -11.54 -18.20
N LEU A 344 2.85 -12.82 -18.52
CA LEU A 344 3.44 -13.26 -19.79
C LEU A 344 2.59 -12.88 -21.01
N THR A 345 1.28 -12.78 -20.83
CA THR A 345 0.33 -12.35 -21.86
C THR A 345 0.11 -10.83 -21.88
N GLY A 346 0.72 -10.10 -20.94
CA GLY A 346 0.82 -8.64 -20.91
C GLY A 346 2.11 -8.14 -21.58
N LYS A 347 2.76 -7.11 -21.01
CA LYS A 347 4.09 -6.67 -21.48
C LYS A 347 5.24 -7.44 -20.84
N TYR A 348 4.98 -8.13 -19.72
CA TYR A 348 5.94 -8.97 -19.00
C TYR A 348 7.27 -8.25 -18.77
N LEU A 349 7.24 -7.13 -18.05
CA LEU A 349 8.41 -6.25 -17.88
C LEU A 349 9.29 -6.68 -16.69
N VAL A 350 8.68 -7.25 -15.66
CA VAL A 350 9.35 -7.64 -14.42
C VAL A 350 8.90 -9.03 -14.00
N LYS A 351 9.80 -9.83 -13.45
CA LYS A 351 9.56 -11.22 -13.02
C LYS A 351 10.18 -11.50 -11.65
N PRO A 352 9.77 -12.57 -10.95
CA PRO A 352 10.48 -13.06 -9.77
C PRO A 352 11.96 -13.29 -10.08
N SER A 353 12.83 -12.89 -9.16
CA SER A 353 14.26 -13.18 -9.29
C SER A 353 14.56 -14.66 -9.04
N ALA A 354 15.66 -15.14 -9.61
CA ALA A 354 16.18 -16.48 -9.30
C ALA A 354 16.40 -16.66 -7.79
N LEU A 355 16.87 -15.61 -7.10
CA LEU A 355 17.03 -15.61 -5.64
C LEU A 355 15.69 -15.83 -4.93
N ALA A 356 14.63 -15.11 -5.31
CA ALA A 356 13.31 -15.27 -4.70
C ALA A 356 12.78 -16.70 -4.86
N ILE A 357 12.91 -17.27 -6.07
CA ILE A 357 12.52 -18.65 -6.35
C ILE A 357 13.30 -19.63 -5.46
N ASN A 358 14.62 -19.50 -5.42
CA ASN A 358 15.49 -20.33 -4.59
C ASN A 358 15.14 -20.22 -3.09
N ASN A 359 14.71 -19.06 -2.60
CA ASN A 359 14.31 -18.90 -1.20
C ASN A 359 13.17 -19.86 -0.84
N TRP A 360 12.16 -20.02 -1.70
CA TRP A 360 11.07 -20.98 -1.50
C TRP A 360 11.52 -22.42 -1.74
N ASP A 361 12.33 -22.68 -2.76
CA ASP A 361 12.81 -24.03 -3.09
C ASP A 361 13.76 -24.60 -2.03
N ASN A 362 14.39 -23.75 -1.23
CA ASN A 362 15.26 -24.17 -0.13
C ASN A 362 14.51 -24.40 1.19
N GLN A 363 13.18 -24.21 1.23
CA GLN A 363 12.42 -24.47 2.46
C GLN A 363 12.12 -25.96 2.64
N VAL A 364 12.26 -26.42 3.88
CA VAL A 364 11.86 -27.78 4.28
C VAL A 364 10.59 -27.70 5.12
N ARG A 365 9.59 -28.48 4.73
CA ARG A 365 8.29 -28.55 5.39
C ARG A 365 8.23 -29.63 6.46
N MET A 366 7.30 -29.48 7.39
CA MET A 366 7.08 -30.42 8.50
C MET A 366 6.69 -31.82 8.03
N ASP A 367 6.07 -31.94 6.85
CA ASP A 367 5.71 -33.22 6.21
C ASP A 367 6.83 -33.81 5.33
N GLY A 368 8.02 -33.21 5.33
CA GLY A 368 9.16 -33.66 4.53
C GLY A 368 9.23 -33.08 3.11
N GLY A 369 8.26 -32.25 2.70
CA GLY A 369 8.34 -31.54 1.41
C GLY A 369 9.56 -30.61 1.36
N LEU A 370 10.18 -30.51 0.18
CA LEU A 370 11.42 -29.74 -0.05
C LEU A 370 11.18 -28.43 -0.80
N THR A 371 9.99 -27.83 -0.64
CA THR A 371 9.63 -26.54 -1.24
C THR A 371 8.61 -25.84 -0.37
N ASP A 372 8.64 -24.51 -0.31
CA ASP A 372 7.60 -23.71 0.35
C ASP A 372 6.30 -23.70 -0.47
N ARG A 373 5.16 -23.88 0.20
CA ARG A 373 3.85 -23.84 -0.45
C ARG A 373 3.41 -22.44 -0.88
N ARG A 374 4.03 -21.38 -0.37
CA ARG A 374 3.80 -19.98 -0.78
C ARG A 374 4.48 -19.64 -2.11
N GLY A 375 5.42 -20.46 -2.59
CA GLY A 375 6.14 -20.24 -3.84
C GLY A 375 5.32 -20.53 -5.10
N LEU A 376 5.66 -21.62 -5.80
CA LEU A 376 5.08 -21.98 -7.09
C LEU A 376 3.55 -22.14 -7.01
N ASN A 377 2.85 -21.61 -8.03
CA ASN A 377 1.40 -21.52 -8.18
C ASN A 377 0.67 -20.63 -7.15
N ASN A 378 1.42 -19.95 -6.27
CA ASN A 378 0.87 -19.09 -5.23
C ASN A 378 1.43 -17.66 -5.36
N SER A 379 2.68 -17.43 -4.98
CA SER A 379 3.34 -16.13 -5.17
C SER A 379 3.76 -15.90 -6.62
N TYR A 380 4.19 -16.97 -7.30
CA TYR A 380 4.56 -16.95 -8.71
C TYR A 380 4.00 -18.17 -9.45
N SER A 381 3.96 -18.11 -10.77
CA SER A 381 3.70 -19.28 -11.64
C SER A 381 4.76 -19.37 -12.71
N SER A 382 4.98 -20.56 -13.27
CA SER A 382 5.93 -20.79 -14.35
C SER A 382 5.27 -21.48 -15.55
N PRO A 383 4.47 -20.77 -16.37
CA PRO A 383 3.96 -21.31 -17.62
C PRO A 383 5.13 -21.55 -18.60
N GLY A 384 5.49 -22.83 -18.80
CA GLY A 384 6.66 -23.18 -19.60
C GLY A 384 7.97 -22.83 -18.89
N ALA A 385 8.87 -22.12 -19.57
CA ALA A 385 10.21 -21.80 -19.05
C ALA A 385 10.32 -20.45 -18.31
N ASN A 386 9.26 -19.64 -18.30
CA ASN A 386 9.30 -18.28 -17.75
C ASN A 386 8.44 -18.16 -16.49
N ALA A 387 9.01 -17.59 -15.43
CA ALA A 387 8.30 -17.29 -14.19
C ALA A 387 7.59 -15.93 -14.25
N GLN A 388 6.37 -15.83 -13.75
CA GLN A 388 5.63 -14.58 -13.59
C GLN A 388 5.10 -14.42 -12.17
N VAL A 389 5.01 -13.19 -11.67
CA VAL A 389 4.37 -12.91 -10.38
C VAL A 389 2.87 -13.22 -10.51
N ALA A 390 2.35 -14.08 -9.64
CA ALA A 390 0.97 -14.55 -9.72
C ALA A 390 0.01 -13.76 -8.84
N LYS A 391 0.48 -13.16 -7.72
CA LYS A 391 -0.37 -12.46 -6.73
C LYS A 391 -1.32 -11.43 -7.36
N TYR A 392 -0.88 -10.73 -8.40
CA TYR A 392 -1.67 -9.67 -9.04
C TYR A 392 -2.39 -10.10 -10.33
N THR A 393 -2.13 -11.31 -10.83
CA THR A 393 -2.60 -11.75 -12.15
C THR A 393 -3.46 -13.01 -12.09
N LYS A 394 -3.79 -13.52 -10.88
CA LYS A 394 -4.54 -14.77 -10.71
C LYS A 394 -5.88 -14.82 -11.43
N ASN A 395 -6.61 -13.71 -11.45
CA ASN A 395 -7.93 -13.63 -12.09
C ASN A 395 -7.85 -13.25 -13.58
N TYR A 396 -6.66 -12.94 -14.08
CA TYR A 396 -6.47 -12.50 -15.46
C TYR A 396 -6.32 -13.70 -16.40
N THR A 397 -7.03 -13.67 -17.52
CA THR A 397 -6.93 -14.67 -18.59
C THR A 397 -6.94 -14.01 -19.96
N ILE A 398 -6.19 -14.56 -20.90
CA ILE A 398 -6.16 -14.10 -22.30
C ILE A 398 -7.50 -14.29 -23.01
N THR A 399 -8.35 -15.20 -22.53
CA THR A 399 -9.69 -15.44 -23.09
C THR A 399 -10.69 -14.34 -22.71
N ALA A 400 -10.39 -13.53 -21.70
CA ALA A 400 -11.18 -12.38 -21.26
C ALA A 400 -10.25 -11.18 -21.02
N PRO A 401 -9.60 -10.65 -22.07
CA PRO A 401 -8.51 -9.67 -21.93
C PRO A 401 -8.97 -8.32 -21.37
N PHE A 402 -10.27 -8.03 -21.41
CA PHE A 402 -10.89 -6.83 -20.83
C PHE A 402 -11.29 -7.00 -19.37
N GLU A 403 -11.26 -8.23 -18.84
CA GLU A 403 -11.44 -8.50 -17.41
C GLU A 403 -10.11 -8.31 -16.68
N ASN A 404 -9.69 -7.05 -16.58
CA ASN A 404 -8.47 -6.63 -15.91
C ASN A 404 -8.73 -6.09 -14.50
N THR A 405 -9.78 -6.57 -13.83
CA THR A 405 -10.05 -6.22 -12.43
C THR A 405 -8.98 -6.84 -11.52
N GLY A 406 -8.48 -6.06 -10.56
CA GLY A 406 -7.50 -6.52 -9.57
C GLY A 406 -7.69 -5.88 -8.21
N ILE A 407 -6.76 -6.16 -7.32
CA ILE A 407 -6.71 -5.60 -5.97
C ILE A 407 -5.29 -5.11 -5.72
N TRP A 408 -5.14 -3.87 -5.26
CA TRP A 408 -3.91 -3.38 -4.69
C TRP A 408 -3.98 -3.49 -3.17
N MET A 409 -3.28 -4.48 -2.62
CA MET A 409 -3.21 -4.71 -1.18
C MET A 409 -2.01 -3.99 -0.58
N LEU A 410 -2.26 -3.04 0.31
CA LEU A 410 -1.27 -2.16 0.93
C LEU A 410 -0.92 -2.54 2.38
N TYR A 411 -1.79 -3.33 3.02
CA TYR A 411 -1.53 -3.84 4.36
C TYR A 411 -2.35 -5.11 4.63
N ARG A 412 -1.74 -6.07 5.33
CA ARG A 412 -2.41 -7.30 5.78
C ARG A 412 -1.80 -7.85 7.07
N ALA A 413 -2.47 -8.83 7.67
CA ALA A 413 -2.07 -9.39 8.95
C ALA A 413 -0.64 -9.91 8.97
N ALA A 414 -0.13 -10.59 7.94
CA ALA A 414 1.23 -11.13 7.99
C ALA A 414 2.31 -10.04 8.15
N ILE A 415 2.25 -8.95 7.38
CA ILE A 415 3.23 -7.86 7.52
C ILE A 415 3.08 -7.14 8.88
N LEU A 416 1.86 -7.05 9.43
CA LEU A 416 1.64 -6.58 10.80
C LEU A 416 2.43 -7.42 11.82
N HIS A 417 2.40 -8.75 11.68
CA HIS A 417 3.07 -9.67 12.59
C HIS A 417 4.58 -9.63 12.45
N LEU A 418 5.09 -9.52 11.23
CA LEU A 418 6.52 -9.46 10.97
C LEU A 418 7.12 -8.14 11.49
N ARG A 419 6.43 -7.01 11.28
CA ARG A 419 6.83 -5.71 11.85
C ARG A 419 6.72 -5.67 13.37
N TYR A 420 5.71 -6.31 13.96
CA TYR A 420 5.64 -6.51 15.40
C TYR A 420 6.80 -7.37 15.91
N ALA A 421 7.13 -8.47 15.23
CA ALA A 421 8.25 -9.33 15.60
C ALA A 421 9.56 -8.54 15.57
N GLU A 422 9.74 -7.67 14.58
CA GLU A 422 10.91 -6.79 14.52
C GLU A 422 10.94 -5.80 15.68
N ALA A 423 9.83 -5.11 15.93
CA ALA A 423 9.72 -4.19 17.06
C ALA A 423 10.00 -4.90 18.40
N ALA A 424 9.46 -6.10 18.60
CA ALA A 424 9.71 -6.92 19.79
C ALA A 424 11.17 -7.35 19.90
N ASN A 425 11.78 -7.79 18.80
CA ASN A 425 13.20 -8.16 18.77
C ASN A 425 14.11 -6.98 19.12
N GLN A 426 13.84 -5.81 18.55
CA GLN A 426 14.60 -4.59 18.82
C GLN A 426 14.38 -4.04 20.24
N ALA A 427 13.22 -4.33 20.84
CA ALA A 427 12.92 -4.04 22.25
C ALA A 427 13.48 -5.07 23.25
N GLY A 428 14.23 -6.09 22.79
CA GLY A 428 14.85 -7.10 23.66
C GLY A 428 14.00 -8.36 23.90
N TYR A 429 12.88 -8.51 23.19
CA TYR A 429 11.96 -9.66 23.29
C TYR A 429 12.12 -10.62 22.10
N SER A 430 13.36 -10.98 21.75
CA SER A 430 13.67 -11.86 20.60
C SER A 430 12.99 -13.23 20.69
N ALA A 431 12.76 -13.76 21.89
CA ALA A 431 12.00 -15.01 22.08
C ALA A 431 10.54 -14.87 21.61
N VAL A 432 9.89 -13.74 21.90
CA VAL A 432 8.54 -13.43 21.44
C VAL A 432 8.51 -13.32 19.92
N ALA A 433 9.47 -12.58 19.34
CA ALA A 433 9.62 -12.44 17.90
C ALA A 433 9.82 -13.79 17.20
N GLY A 434 10.69 -14.65 17.75
CA GLY A 434 10.94 -15.99 17.22
C GLY A 434 9.70 -16.87 17.23
N VAL A 435 8.85 -16.76 18.25
CA VAL A 435 7.56 -17.46 18.30
C VAL A 435 6.59 -16.95 17.23
N VAL A 436 6.50 -15.64 17.02
CA VAL A 436 5.64 -15.05 15.98
C VAL A 436 6.01 -15.53 14.57
N ILE A 437 7.32 -15.61 14.28
CA ILE A 437 7.84 -16.07 12.98
C ILE A 437 7.58 -17.57 12.81
N ASN A 438 7.86 -18.38 13.83
CA ASN A 438 7.76 -19.84 13.77
C ASN A 438 6.31 -20.33 13.84
N ASP A 439 5.96 -21.06 14.91
CA ASP A 439 4.70 -21.79 15.03
C ASP A 439 3.66 -21.04 15.87
N GLY A 440 3.90 -19.76 16.18
CA GLY A 440 2.98 -18.94 16.97
C GLY A 440 2.80 -19.44 18.40
N PHE A 441 1.80 -18.87 19.07
CA PHE A 441 1.61 -19.07 20.50
C PHE A 441 0.74 -20.28 20.86
N PHE A 442 0.11 -20.98 19.90
CA PHE A 442 -0.96 -21.95 20.17
C PHE A 442 -0.59 -23.02 21.22
N ASP A 443 0.66 -23.47 21.27
CA ASP A 443 1.16 -24.48 22.21
C ASP A 443 2.07 -23.91 23.30
N LYS A 444 1.99 -22.60 23.55
CA LYS A 444 2.81 -21.90 24.56
C LYS A 444 2.07 -21.67 25.88
N GLY A 445 0.79 -22.03 25.97
CA GLY A 445 0.01 -21.89 27.21
C GLY A 445 0.11 -20.47 27.78
N VAL A 446 0.61 -20.35 29.03
CA VAL A 446 0.80 -19.06 29.72
C VAL A 446 2.25 -18.57 29.73
N VAL A 447 3.17 -19.22 29.02
CA VAL A 447 4.63 -18.94 29.07
C VAL A 447 4.94 -17.46 28.79
N TYR A 448 4.20 -16.83 27.89
CA TYR A 448 4.41 -15.43 27.51
C TYR A 448 3.40 -14.47 28.15
N ALA A 449 2.48 -14.96 29.01
CA ALA A 449 1.40 -14.15 29.56
C ALA A 449 1.87 -13.16 30.65
N SER A 450 3.04 -13.38 31.25
CA SER A 450 3.59 -12.52 32.31
C SER A 450 4.61 -11.49 31.82
N ASN A 451 4.89 -11.43 30.51
CA ASN A 451 5.69 -10.34 29.95
C ASN A 451 4.98 -8.99 30.17
N PRO A 452 5.70 -7.86 30.16
CA PRO A 452 5.04 -6.57 30.15
C PRO A 452 4.37 -6.32 28.79
N THR A 453 3.22 -5.63 28.81
CA THR A 453 2.60 -5.10 27.60
C THR A 453 3.58 -4.18 26.86
N PRO A 454 3.70 -4.28 25.52
CA PRO A 454 2.86 -5.04 24.57
C PRO A 454 3.32 -6.49 24.26
N PHE A 455 4.24 -7.05 25.05
CA PHE A 455 4.89 -8.34 24.75
C PHE A 455 4.25 -9.55 25.43
N ASP A 456 3.07 -9.37 26.04
CA ASP A 456 2.31 -10.39 26.76
C ASP A 456 1.39 -11.21 25.84
N PHE A 457 1.48 -12.54 25.87
CA PHE A 457 0.65 -13.41 25.03
C PHE A 457 0.11 -14.59 25.84
N ASN A 458 -1.21 -14.59 26.07
CA ASN A 458 -1.91 -15.71 26.71
C ASN A 458 -2.51 -16.65 25.65
N ALA A 459 -1.95 -17.85 25.55
CA ALA A 459 -2.41 -18.93 24.67
C ALA A 459 -2.90 -20.16 25.45
N PHE A 460 -3.32 -19.97 26.71
CA PHE A 460 -3.92 -21.03 27.51
C PHE A 460 -5.15 -21.65 26.83
N LYS A 461 -5.26 -22.98 26.90
CA LYS A 461 -6.38 -23.77 26.41
C LYS A 461 -7.12 -24.39 27.60
N GLY A 462 -8.38 -24.03 27.79
CA GLY A 462 -9.19 -24.50 28.92
C GLY A 462 -10.66 -24.17 28.74
N THR A 463 -11.41 -24.04 29.84
CA THR A 463 -12.83 -23.64 29.80
C THR A 463 -13.01 -22.26 29.15
N VAL A 464 -12.10 -21.33 29.45
CA VAL A 464 -11.97 -20.04 28.77
C VAL A 464 -10.58 -19.98 28.17
N ASN A 465 -10.52 -19.90 26.84
CA ASN A 465 -9.25 -19.86 26.12
C ASN A 465 -8.62 -18.47 26.21
N GLY A 466 -7.28 -18.42 26.28
CA GLY A 466 -6.53 -17.19 26.11
C GLY A 466 -6.63 -16.67 24.67
N ASN A 467 -6.48 -15.36 24.48
CA ASN A 467 -6.65 -14.70 23.18
C ASN A 467 -5.79 -15.28 22.04
N TRP A 468 -4.65 -15.89 22.36
CA TRP A 468 -3.65 -16.34 21.39
C TRP A 468 -3.60 -17.86 21.20
N TYR A 469 -4.58 -18.60 21.74
CA TYR A 469 -4.58 -20.06 21.73
C TYR A 469 -4.69 -20.70 20.32
N ARG A 470 -5.08 -19.93 19.30
CA ARG A 470 -5.14 -20.36 17.88
C ARG A 470 -3.98 -19.88 17.03
N SER A 471 -3.03 -19.12 17.60
CA SER A 471 -1.96 -18.49 16.84
C SER A 471 -0.92 -19.50 16.38
N ILE A 472 -0.76 -19.66 15.06
CA ILE A 472 0.12 -20.66 14.44
C ILE A 472 1.40 -20.10 13.81
N GLY A 473 1.60 -18.77 13.91
CA GLY A 473 2.79 -18.11 13.38
C GLY A 473 2.90 -18.15 11.85
N ILE A 474 3.88 -17.42 11.31
CA ILE A 474 4.03 -17.23 9.87
C ILE A 474 4.51 -18.52 9.18
N ARG A 475 5.53 -19.18 9.73
CA ARG A 475 6.08 -20.43 9.20
C ARG A 475 5.17 -21.62 9.47
N GLY A 476 4.57 -21.68 10.67
CA GLY A 476 3.64 -22.75 11.02
C GLY A 476 2.46 -22.80 10.06
N ARG A 477 1.91 -21.64 9.67
CA ARG A 477 0.92 -21.52 8.58
C ARG A 477 1.40 -22.13 7.26
N ALA A 478 2.62 -21.84 6.84
CA ALA A 478 3.21 -22.41 5.61
C ALA A 478 3.56 -23.92 5.75
N VAL A 479 3.41 -24.48 6.96
CA VAL A 479 3.83 -25.85 7.31
C VAL A 479 5.35 -26.00 7.13
N ASN A 480 6.10 -24.91 7.18
CA ASN A 480 7.54 -24.93 7.13
C ASN A 480 8.09 -25.37 8.49
N LYS A 481 9.24 -26.05 8.50
CA LYS A 481 9.95 -26.31 9.74
C LYS A 481 10.33 -24.99 10.40
N SER A 482 10.18 -24.96 11.72
CA SER A 482 10.69 -23.89 12.58
C SER A 482 12.18 -23.67 12.35
N VAL A 483 12.59 -22.41 12.28
CA VAL A 483 14.02 -22.04 12.26
C VAL A 483 14.59 -22.03 13.67
N THR A 484 15.85 -22.42 13.81
CA THR A 484 16.59 -22.40 15.08
C THR A 484 17.35 -21.09 15.23
N PHE A 485 17.37 -20.51 16.43
CA PHE A 485 18.04 -19.23 16.68
C PHE A 485 19.42 -19.41 17.32
N ASP A 486 20.39 -18.60 16.90
CA ASP A 486 21.70 -18.50 17.56
C ASP A 486 21.57 -17.69 18.85
N ILE A 487 21.62 -18.37 19.99
CA ILE A 487 21.48 -17.73 21.31
C ILE A 487 22.63 -16.76 21.62
N ALA A 488 23.82 -16.95 21.02
CA ALA A 488 24.96 -16.07 21.25
C ALA A 488 24.78 -14.69 20.56
N ASN A 489 24.04 -14.64 19.45
CA ASN A 489 23.78 -13.43 18.67
C ASN A 489 22.28 -13.21 18.46
N LEU A 490 21.47 -13.52 19.48
CA LEU A 490 20.03 -13.73 19.34
C LEU A 490 19.31 -12.59 18.63
N GLN A 491 19.57 -11.34 19.01
CA GLN A 491 18.88 -10.20 18.40
C GLN A 491 19.20 -10.06 16.89
N ILE A 492 20.46 -10.20 16.50
CA ILE A 492 20.91 -10.07 15.10
C ILE A 492 20.39 -11.24 14.28
N ASP A 493 20.51 -12.46 14.80
CA ASP A 493 20.04 -13.68 14.13
C ASP A 493 18.51 -13.69 13.99
N THR A 494 17.77 -13.27 15.01
CA THR A 494 16.32 -13.12 14.94
C THR A 494 15.93 -12.06 13.89
N GLU A 495 16.60 -10.91 13.83
CA GLU A 495 16.32 -9.90 12.79
C GLU A 495 16.61 -10.44 11.37
N ASN A 496 17.67 -11.21 11.18
CA ASN A 496 17.95 -11.86 9.89
C ASN A 496 16.82 -12.82 9.49
N LYS A 497 16.35 -13.64 10.43
CA LYS A 497 15.24 -14.58 10.21
C LYS A 497 13.91 -13.90 9.96
N ILE A 498 13.65 -12.74 10.57
CA ILE A 498 12.46 -11.92 10.26
C ILE A 498 12.49 -11.51 8.79
N ILE A 499 13.61 -10.97 8.31
CA ILE A 499 13.75 -10.53 6.92
C ILE A 499 13.71 -11.66 5.91
N GLU A 500 14.24 -12.81 6.27
CA GLU A 500 14.14 -14.02 5.45
C GLU A 500 12.68 -14.49 5.36
N GLU A 501 11.93 -14.41 6.46
CA GLU A 501 10.51 -14.76 6.46
C GLU A 501 9.66 -13.73 5.71
N GLU A 502 9.94 -12.43 5.85
CA GLU A 502 9.33 -11.37 5.04
C GLU A 502 9.56 -11.63 3.55
N ALA A 503 10.77 -12.05 3.16
CA ALA A 503 11.06 -12.39 1.76
C ALA A 503 10.18 -13.51 1.20
N LEU A 504 9.81 -14.49 2.04
CA LEU A 504 8.96 -15.62 1.64
C LEU A 504 7.48 -15.25 1.66
N GLU A 505 7.07 -14.50 2.68
CA GLU A 505 5.67 -14.23 2.97
C GLU A 505 5.12 -13.08 2.14
N THR A 506 5.82 -11.95 2.10
CA THR A 506 5.33 -10.69 1.55
C THR A 506 5.94 -10.33 0.21
N ALA A 507 6.63 -11.29 -0.44
CA ALA A 507 7.23 -11.12 -1.76
C ALA A 507 6.28 -10.41 -2.74
N PHE A 508 6.80 -9.39 -3.41
CA PHE A 508 6.13 -8.62 -4.47
C PHE A 508 5.06 -7.64 -3.97
N GLU A 509 4.83 -7.51 -2.67
CA GLU A 509 3.73 -6.69 -2.12
C GLU A 509 4.06 -5.20 -1.92
N GLY A 510 5.29 -4.79 -2.18
CA GLY A 510 5.73 -3.40 -2.06
C GLY A 510 6.40 -3.07 -0.74
N TYR A 511 7.02 -4.04 -0.07
CA TYR A 511 7.70 -3.82 1.22
C TYR A 511 9.22 -4.03 1.14
N ARG A 512 9.69 -4.87 0.21
CA ARG A 512 11.04 -5.44 0.31
C ARG A 512 12.17 -4.42 0.41
N TRP A 513 12.14 -3.37 -0.41
CA TRP A 513 13.12 -2.29 -0.36
C TRP A 513 13.10 -1.58 1.00
N GLN A 514 11.91 -1.30 1.52
CA GLN A 514 11.69 -0.60 2.78
C GLN A 514 12.30 -1.39 3.94
N ASP A 515 12.07 -2.70 3.95
CA ASP A 515 12.56 -3.60 5.01
C ASP A 515 14.09 -3.73 4.98
N LEU A 516 14.67 -3.92 3.79
CA LEU A 516 16.13 -3.99 3.63
C LEU A 516 16.81 -2.66 3.99
N LEU A 517 16.25 -1.53 3.56
CA LEU A 517 16.81 -0.20 3.85
C LEU A 517 16.78 0.10 5.35
N ARG A 518 15.68 -0.22 6.03
CA ARG A 518 15.53 0.03 7.47
C ARG A 518 16.61 -0.68 8.30
N ILE A 519 16.92 -1.93 7.95
CA ILE A 519 17.99 -2.67 8.63
C ILE A 519 19.37 -2.17 8.22
N ALA A 520 19.56 -1.82 6.94
CA ALA A 520 20.81 -1.22 6.49
C ALA A 520 21.14 0.07 7.25
N LEU A 521 20.14 0.92 7.51
CA LEU A 521 20.29 2.13 8.30
C LEU A 521 20.58 1.81 9.78
N ARG A 522 19.89 0.82 10.37
CA ARG A 522 20.12 0.42 11.76
C ARG A 522 21.51 -0.17 11.98
N ARG A 523 22.01 -0.94 11.01
CA ARG A 523 23.28 -1.67 11.06
C ARG A 523 24.41 -0.99 10.31
N GLU A 524 24.26 0.27 9.90
CA GLU A 524 25.25 0.96 9.05
C GLU A 524 26.66 0.92 9.65
N SER A 525 26.78 1.09 10.97
CA SER A 525 28.06 1.10 11.67
C SER A 525 28.69 -0.29 11.85
N THR A 526 27.89 -1.35 11.87
CA THR A 526 28.35 -2.73 12.14
C THR A 526 28.43 -3.59 10.89
N GLU A 527 27.54 -3.37 9.93
CA GLU A 527 27.42 -4.07 8.65
C GLU A 527 27.17 -3.08 7.49
N PRO A 528 28.14 -2.20 7.15
CA PRO A 528 27.95 -1.13 6.16
C PRO A 528 27.59 -1.64 4.74
N ASN A 529 27.91 -2.90 4.44
CA ASN A 529 27.61 -3.53 3.15
C ASN A 529 26.33 -4.40 3.17
N TYR A 530 25.52 -4.36 4.24
CA TYR A 530 24.31 -5.18 4.36
C TYR A 530 23.40 -5.05 3.12
N LEU A 531 23.03 -3.82 2.76
CA LEU A 531 22.14 -3.56 1.62
C LEU A 531 22.78 -3.97 0.30
N ALA A 532 24.05 -3.60 0.10
CA ALA A 532 24.81 -3.93 -1.09
C ALA A 532 24.85 -5.45 -1.34
N ASN A 533 25.11 -6.23 -0.29
CA ASN A 533 25.15 -7.68 -0.36
C ASN A 533 23.77 -8.26 -0.70
N LYS A 534 22.72 -7.89 0.05
CA LYS A 534 21.35 -8.38 -0.19
C LYS A 534 20.89 -8.12 -1.62
N ILE A 535 21.08 -6.91 -2.15
CA ILE A 535 20.69 -6.59 -3.52
C ILE A 535 21.60 -7.29 -4.55
N GLY A 536 22.91 -7.35 -4.30
CA GLY A 536 23.88 -8.00 -5.18
C GLY A 536 23.68 -9.52 -5.31
N ASP A 537 23.13 -10.17 -4.29
CA ASP A 537 22.85 -11.61 -4.28
C ASP A 537 21.81 -11.99 -5.34
N LYS A 538 20.84 -11.12 -5.63
CA LYS A 538 19.90 -11.29 -6.74
C LYS A 538 20.63 -11.46 -8.08
N PHE A 539 21.55 -10.55 -8.38
CA PHE A 539 22.31 -10.58 -9.63
C PHE A 539 23.25 -11.77 -9.71
N THR A 540 23.81 -12.17 -8.56
CA THR A 540 24.66 -13.35 -8.45
C THR A 540 23.88 -14.63 -8.74
N ALA A 541 22.69 -14.77 -8.14
CA ALA A 541 21.79 -15.89 -8.38
C ALA A 541 21.32 -15.97 -9.85
N ALA A 542 21.18 -14.83 -10.52
CA ALA A 542 20.85 -14.75 -11.94
C ALA A 542 22.07 -14.95 -12.88
N GLY A 543 23.29 -15.10 -12.36
CA GLY A 543 24.51 -15.15 -13.17
C GLY A 543 24.82 -13.86 -13.93
N SER A 544 24.31 -12.71 -13.47
CA SER A 544 24.51 -11.42 -14.12
C SER A 544 25.88 -10.81 -13.80
N ALA A 545 26.51 -10.21 -14.82
CA ALA A 545 27.74 -9.43 -14.67
C ALA A 545 27.56 -8.15 -13.82
N ASP A 546 26.32 -7.69 -13.61
CA ASP A 546 26.03 -6.48 -12.84
C ASP A 546 26.29 -6.64 -11.33
N ALA A 547 26.43 -7.87 -10.84
CA ALA A 547 26.50 -8.15 -9.40
C ALA A 547 27.62 -7.37 -8.68
N ALA A 548 28.82 -7.28 -9.29
CA ALA A 548 29.94 -6.56 -8.70
C ALA A 548 29.73 -5.04 -8.72
N ILE A 549 29.18 -4.51 -9.82
CA ILE A 549 28.94 -3.07 -10.00
C ILE A 549 27.84 -2.59 -9.04
N VAL A 550 26.75 -3.35 -8.91
CA VAL A 550 25.66 -3.02 -7.97
C VAL A 550 26.15 -3.03 -6.53
N ARG A 551 26.94 -4.03 -6.12
CA ARG A 551 27.53 -4.07 -4.77
C ARG A 551 28.44 -2.86 -4.52
N SER A 552 29.34 -2.56 -5.45
CA SER A 552 30.24 -1.40 -5.34
C SER A 552 29.50 -0.07 -5.30
N ARG A 553 28.34 0.04 -5.96
CA ARG A 553 27.54 1.26 -5.94
C ARG A 553 26.81 1.42 -4.60
N LEU A 554 26.17 0.36 -4.14
CA LEU A 554 25.38 0.35 -2.91
C LEU A 554 26.24 0.28 -1.64
N SER A 555 27.55 0.09 -1.73
CA SER A 555 28.44 0.29 -0.57
C SER A 555 28.54 1.76 -0.16
N ASN A 556 28.09 2.69 -1.01
CA ASN A 556 27.97 4.10 -0.69
C ASN A 556 26.50 4.46 -0.39
N LYS A 557 26.22 4.89 0.85
CA LYS A 557 24.90 5.31 1.33
C LYS A 557 24.26 6.42 0.50
N ALA A 558 25.03 7.28 -0.13
CA ALA A 558 24.50 8.31 -1.03
C ALA A 558 23.68 7.72 -2.19
N ASN A 559 23.97 6.48 -2.59
CA ASN A 559 23.26 5.77 -3.67
C ASN A 559 22.06 4.96 -3.16
N TRP A 560 21.73 5.00 -1.86
CA TRP A 560 20.55 4.32 -1.32
C TRP A 560 19.27 5.09 -1.59
N TYR A 561 19.35 6.35 -1.99
CA TYR A 561 18.20 7.20 -2.25
C TYR A 561 18.11 7.57 -3.73
N LEU A 562 16.89 7.76 -4.20
CA LEU A 562 16.60 8.23 -5.55
C LEU A 562 16.93 9.73 -5.68
N PRO A 563 17.32 10.19 -6.88
CA PRO A 563 17.51 11.61 -7.11
C PRO A 563 16.17 12.35 -6.91
N PHE A 564 16.15 13.35 -6.04
CA PHE A 564 14.99 14.24 -5.88
C PHE A 564 15.00 15.30 -6.98
N LYS A 565 14.60 14.92 -8.20
CA LYS A 565 14.52 15.80 -9.36
C LYS A 565 13.30 15.46 -10.20
N TRP A 566 12.66 16.49 -10.76
CA TRP A 566 11.58 16.31 -11.73
C TRP A 566 11.67 17.35 -12.85
N LYS A 567 11.45 16.91 -14.09
CA LYS A 567 11.42 17.77 -15.28
C LYS A 567 10.13 18.57 -15.32
#